data_AF-A0A923ZY49-F1
#
_entry.id   AF-A0A923ZY49-F1
#
_cell.length_a   1.000
_cell.length_b   1.000
_cell.length_c   1.000
_cell.angle_alpha   90.00
_cell.angle_beta   90.00
_cell.angle_gamma   90.00
#
_symmetry.space_group_name_H-M   'P 1'
#
loop_
_entity.id
_entity.type
_entity.pdbx_description
1 polymer ?
#
loop_
_entity_poly.entity_id
_entity_poly.type
_entity_poly.pdbx_seq_one_letter_code
_entity_poly.pdbx_strand_id
1 'polypeptide(L)'
;MKKEINTLIKDISQLMPVVVVTHNSTVGASIKPNYVAITQKNIENNEFVYRIYTGYPSDKELICSDGTKVKNYETILNCLEAGIDAYTERKTQTYEILKD
;
A
#
# COMPACT_ATOMS: atom_id res chain seq x y z
N MET A 1 17.27 11.66 7.33
CA MET A 1 16.94 11.46 5.90
C MET A 1 15.49 11.06 5.63
N LYS A 2 15.05 9.79 5.73
CA LYS A 2 13.67 9.41 5.31
C LYS A 2 12.55 10.16 6.08
N LYS A 3 12.74 10.39 7.38
CA LYS A 3 11.76 11.07 8.23
C LYS A 3 11.58 12.56 7.88
N GLU A 4 12.66 13.23 7.49
CA GLU A 4 12.62 14.67 7.11
C GLU A 4 11.86 14.89 5.81
N ILE A 5 12.06 14.01 4.83
CA ILE A 5 11.35 14.08 3.54
C ILE A 5 9.84 13.87 3.74
N ASN A 6 9.44 12.89 4.57
CA ASN A 6 8.02 12.64 4.84
C ASN A 6 7.36 13.83 5.54
N THR A 7 8.05 14.48 6.49
CA THR A 7 7.57 15.70 7.14
C THR A 7 7.38 16.82 6.11
N LEU A 8 8.37 17.06 5.26
CA LEU A 8 8.29 18.11 4.23
C LEU A 8 7.10 17.88 3.26
N ILE A 9 6.93 16.65 2.78
CA ILE A 9 5.78 16.28 1.92
C ILE A 9 4.46 16.57 2.63
N LYS A 10 4.39 16.28 3.94
CA LYS A 10 3.19 16.52 4.74
C LYS A 10 2.92 18.00 4.98
N ASP A 11 3.94 18.79 5.22
CA ASP A 11 3.81 20.23 5.39
C ASP A 11 3.30 20.88 4.10
N ILE A 12 3.85 20.50 2.94
CA ILE A 12 3.36 20.97 1.63
C ILE A 12 1.91 20.55 1.41
N SER A 13 1.53 19.33 1.84
CA SER A 13 0.16 18.82 1.70
C SER A 13 -0.89 19.63 2.48
N GLN A 14 -0.48 20.43 3.48
CA GLN A 14 -1.40 21.34 4.18
C GLN A 14 -1.74 22.59 3.34
N LEU A 15 -0.92 22.93 2.36
CA LEU A 15 -1.07 24.11 1.51
C LEU A 15 -1.70 23.78 0.15
N MET A 16 -1.39 22.61 -0.41
CA MET A 16 -1.88 22.19 -1.72
C MET A 16 -1.95 20.65 -1.85
N PRO A 17 -2.76 20.12 -2.78
CA PRO A 17 -2.80 18.68 -3.04
C PRO A 17 -1.42 18.15 -3.48
N VAL A 18 -0.97 17.06 -2.84
CA VAL A 18 0.27 16.37 -3.18
C VAL A 18 -0.04 14.92 -3.54
N VAL A 19 0.39 14.51 -4.74
CA VAL A 19 0.27 13.12 -5.21
C VAL A 19 1.67 12.53 -5.31
N VAL A 20 1.89 11.41 -4.63
CA VAL A 20 3.19 10.70 -4.64
C VAL A 20 3.00 9.37 -5.36
N VAL A 21 3.75 9.16 -6.44
CA VAL A 21 3.77 7.91 -7.21
C VAL A 21 5.07 7.18 -6.89
N THR A 22 4.98 5.91 -6.48
CA THR A 22 6.14 5.13 -6.10
C THR A 22 5.92 3.64 -6.35
N HIS A 23 6.96 2.95 -6.81
CA HIS A 23 7.02 1.48 -6.81
C HIS A 23 7.50 0.90 -5.48
N ASN A 24 8.03 1.75 -4.59
CA ASN A 24 8.40 1.36 -3.25
C ASN A 24 7.23 1.65 -2.30
N SER A 25 6.38 0.65 -2.15
CA SER A 25 5.18 0.75 -1.32
C SER A 25 5.50 0.99 0.14
N THR A 26 6.66 0.51 0.64
CA THR A 26 7.12 0.79 2.02
C THR A 26 7.35 2.27 2.22
N VAL A 27 7.97 2.94 1.24
CA VAL A 27 8.11 4.41 1.25
C VAL A 27 6.73 5.07 1.13
N GLY A 28 5.87 4.61 0.23
CA GLY A 28 4.51 5.14 0.06
C GLY A 28 3.68 5.10 1.35
N ALA A 29 3.67 3.96 2.04
CA ALA A 29 2.97 3.82 3.31
C ALA A 29 3.62 4.63 4.45
N SER A 30 4.95 4.78 4.45
CA SER A 30 5.67 5.54 5.48
C SER A 30 5.32 7.03 5.51
N ILE A 31 4.82 7.57 4.38
CA ILE A 31 4.35 8.95 4.27
C ILE A 31 3.01 9.15 5.00
N LYS A 32 2.32 8.07 5.38
CA LYS A 32 0.97 8.09 5.99
C LYS A 32 -0.01 8.90 5.14
N PRO A 33 -0.24 8.51 3.87
CA PRO A 33 -1.08 9.28 2.96
C PRO A 33 -2.51 9.44 3.50
N ASN A 34 -3.21 10.49 3.09
CA ASN A 34 -4.61 10.69 3.47
C ASN A 34 -5.58 9.87 2.59
N TYR A 35 -5.13 9.49 1.40
CA TYR A 35 -5.88 8.73 0.42
C TYR A 35 -4.92 7.84 -0.37
N VAL A 36 -5.35 6.66 -0.77
CA VAL A 36 -4.52 5.71 -1.52
C VAL A 36 -5.14 5.38 -2.87
N ALA A 37 -4.28 5.16 -3.86
CA ALA A 37 -4.63 4.65 -5.18
C ALA A 37 -3.66 3.52 -5.52
N ILE A 38 -4.17 2.30 -5.67
CA ILE A 38 -3.41 1.10 -5.99
C ILE A 38 -3.73 0.70 -7.42
N THR A 39 -2.72 0.63 -8.27
CA THR A 39 -2.85 0.17 -9.64
C THR A 39 -2.53 -1.33 -9.71
N GLN A 40 -3.41 -2.12 -10.30
CA GLN A 40 -3.22 -3.56 -10.46
C GLN A 40 -3.39 -3.95 -11.94
N LYS A 41 -2.51 -4.84 -12.39
CA LYS A 41 -2.62 -5.53 -13.68
C LYS A 41 -3.01 -6.98 -13.40
N ASN A 42 -4.13 -7.42 -13.94
CA ASN A 42 -4.60 -8.80 -13.87
C ASN A 42 -4.77 -9.38 -15.27
N ILE A 43 -4.87 -10.71 -15.33
CA ILE A 43 -5.29 -11.43 -16.54
C ILE A 43 -6.68 -11.98 -16.26
N GLU A 44 -7.67 -11.55 -17.03
CA GLU A 44 -9.06 -12.02 -16.95
C GLU A 44 -9.50 -12.42 -18.35
N ASN A 45 -10.09 -13.60 -18.51
CA ASN A 45 -10.52 -14.12 -19.82
C ASN A 45 -9.41 -14.08 -20.89
N ASN A 46 -8.16 -14.34 -20.50
CA ASN A 46 -6.98 -14.30 -21.35
C ASN A 46 -6.62 -12.89 -21.90
N GLU A 47 -7.19 -11.83 -21.33
CA GLU A 47 -6.89 -10.44 -21.65
C GLU A 47 -6.29 -9.71 -20.43
N PHE A 48 -5.45 -8.70 -20.70
CA PHE A 48 -4.92 -7.85 -19.64
C PHE A 48 -5.97 -6.83 -19.21
N VAL A 49 -6.33 -6.87 -17.93
CA VAL A 49 -7.24 -5.90 -17.32
C VAL A 49 -6.48 -5.07 -16.29
N TYR A 50 -6.60 -3.75 -16.41
CA TYR A 50 -5.94 -2.79 -15.54
C TYR A 50 -6.99 -2.10 -14.69
N ARG A 51 -6.78 -2.12 -13.37
CA ARG A 51 -7.69 -1.51 -12.39
C ARG A 51 -6.94 -0.57 -11.48
N ILE A 52 -7.65 0.46 -11.04
CA ILE A 52 -7.18 1.39 -10.02
C ILE A 52 -8.16 1.31 -8.86
N TYR A 53 -7.70 0.82 -7.73
CA TYR A 53 -8.47 0.73 -6.50
C TYR A 53 -8.12 1.91 -5.61
N THR A 54 -9.13 2.67 -5.20
CA THR A 54 -8.94 3.88 -4.42
C THR A 54 -9.74 3.85 -3.12
N GLY A 55 -9.27 4.57 -2.11
CA GLY A 55 -9.95 4.68 -0.82
C GLY A 55 -9.09 5.36 0.24
N TYR A 56 -9.62 5.46 1.46
CA TYR A 56 -8.84 5.91 2.60
C TYR A 56 -7.98 4.77 3.14
N PRO A 57 -6.77 5.06 3.68
CA PRO A 57 -5.93 4.01 4.29
C PRO A 57 -6.60 3.26 5.45
N SER A 58 -7.62 3.84 6.07
CA SER A 58 -8.42 3.22 7.14
C SER A 58 -9.59 2.37 6.64
N ASP A 59 -9.91 2.41 5.35
CA ASP A 59 -11.02 1.64 4.80
C ASP A 59 -10.70 0.14 4.82
N LYS A 60 -11.73 -0.69 5.02
CA LYS A 60 -11.57 -2.15 4.95
C LYS A 60 -11.36 -2.64 3.51
N GLU A 61 -11.99 -1.95 2.57
CA GLU A 61 -12.00 -2.29 1.15
C GLU A 61 -11.63 -1.06 0.32
N LEU A 62 -10.87 -1.27 -0.75
CA LEU A 62 -10.67 -0.28 -1.81
C LEU A 62 -11.56 -0.64 -2.99
N ILE A 63 -12.06 0.38 -3.69
CA ILE A 63 -13.07 0.22 -4.74
C ILE A 63 -12.50 0.72 -6.06
N CYS A 64 -12.75 -0.01 -7.13
CA CYS A 64 -12.47 0.41 -8.51
C CYS A 64 -13.73 0.98 -9.17
N SER A 65 -13.55 1.79 -10.21
CA SER A 65 -14.64 2.42 -10.97
C SER A 65 -15.65 1.42 -11.58
N ASP A 66 -15.25 0.17 -11.81
CA ASP A 66 -16.11 -0.90 -12.33
C ASP A 66 -16.90 -1.63 -11.23
N GLY A 67 -16.81 -1.16 -9.98
CA GLY A 67 -17.48 -1.73 -8.82
C GLY A 67 -16.74 -2.90 -8.17
N THR A 68 -15.62 -3.35 -8.74
CA THR A 68 -14.78 -4.38 -8.11
C THR A 68 -14.14 -3.86 -6.84
N LYS A 69 -13.87 -4.76 -5.89
CA LYS A 69 -13.32 -4.42 -4.57
C LYS A 69 -12.16 -5.33 -4.19
N VAL A 70 -11.21 -4.77 -3.44
CA VAL A 70 -10.10 -5.50 -2.85
C VAL A 70 -9.96 -5.18 -1.37
N LYS A 71 -9.46 -6.14 -0.58
CA LYS A 71 -9.19 -5.92 0.85
C LYS A 71 -7.97 -5.01 1.00
N ASN A 72 -8.18 -3.84 1.59
CA ASN A 72 -7.15 -2.81 1.71
C ASN A 72 -5.91 -3.33 2.47
N TYR A 73 -6.11 -3.99 3.61
CA TYR A 73 -5.02 -4.54 4.43
C TYR A 73 -4.13 -5.52 3.66
N GLU A 74 -4.73 -6.48 2.97
CA GLU A 74 -4.03 -7.49 2.19
C GLU A 74 -3.31 -6.86 0.99
N THR A 75 -3.98 -5.97 0.25
CA THR A 75 -3.39 -5.26 -0.88
C THR A 75 -2.17 -4.43 -0.45
N ILE A 76 -2.29 -3.63 0.62
CA ILE A 76 -1.15 -2.85 1.12
C ILE A 76 -0.03 -3.78 1.61
N LEU A 77 -0.35 -4.85 2.34
CA LEU A 77 0.67 -5.77 2.86
C LEU A 77 1.42 -6.49 1.73
N ASN A 78 0.72 -6.93 0.68
CA ASN A 78 1.32 -7.49 -0.54
C ASN A 78 2.15 -6.46 -1.32
N CYS A 79 1.85 -5.18 -1.18
CA CYS A 79 2.67 -4.11 -1.74
C CYS A 79 3.92 -3.83 -0.88
N LEU A 80 3.82 -3.96 0.45
CA LEU A 80 4.89 -3.70 1.42
C LEU A 80 5.91 -4.83 1.52
N GLU A 81 5.47 -6.06 1.32
CA GLU A 81 6.25 -7.29 1.46
C GLU A 81 5.98 -8.24 0.29
N ALA A 82 6.76 -9.30 0.13
CA ALA A 82 6.56 -10.30 -0.93
C ALA A 82 5.29 -11.18 -0.71
N GLY A 83 4.25 -10.63 -0.08
CA GLY A 83 3.03 -11.31 0.32
C GLY A 83 2.86 -11.43 1.83
N ILE A 84 1.64 -11.80 2.25
CA ILE A 84 1.29 -12.20 3.63
C ILE A 84 2.18 -13.32 4.15
N ASP A 85 2.56 -14.27 3.29
CA ASP A 85 3.37 -15.42 3.68
C ASP A 85 4.77 -14.99 4.12
N ALA A 86 5.41 -14.09 3.35
CA ALA A 86 6.71 -13.52 3.71
C ALA A 86 6.64 -12.68 5.01
N TYR A 87 5.54 -11.96 5.24
CA TYR A 87 5.29 -11.23 6.49
C TYR A 87 5.15 -12.17 7.68
N THR A 88 4.37 -13.23 7.51
CA THR A 88 4.08 -14.21 8.57
C THR A 88 5.33 -15.03 8.90
N GLU A 89 6.11 -15.40 7.89
CA GLU A 89 7.39 -16.10 8.06
C GLU A 89 8.41 -15.24 8.82
N ARG A 90 8.57 -13.96 8.45
CA ARG A 90 9.44 -13.04 9.21
C ARG A 90 8.96 -12.80 10.63
N LYS A 91 7.65 -12.66 10.84
CA LYS A 91 7.08 -12.50 12.19
C LYS A 91 7.34 -13.73 13.05
N THR A 92 7.18 -14.92 12.49
CA THR A 92 7.41 -16.18 13.21
C THR A 92 8.90 -16.39 13.49
N GLN A 93 9.76 -16.32 12.46
CA GLN A 93 11.20 -16.53 12.63
C GLN A 93 11.85 -15.46 13.53
N THR A 94 11.52 -14.17 13.38
CA THR A 94 12.16 -13.11 14.17
C THR A 94 11.77 -13.17 15.64
N TYR A 95 10.51 -13.48 15.98
CA TYR A 95 10.08 -13.55 17.37
C TYR A 95 10.37 -14.88 18.06
N GLU A 96 10.49 -16.00 17.33
CA GLU A 96 10.87 -17.29 17.91
C GLU A 96 12.37 -17.40 18.14
N ILE A 97 13.21 -16.84 17.26
CA ILE A 97 14.69 -16.82 17.46
C ILE A 97 15.10 -15.89 18.61
N LEU A 98 14.29 -14.87 18.92
CA LEU A 98 14.50 -13.95 20.05
C LEU A 98 13.90 -14.46 21.38
N LYS A 99 13.33 -15.68 21.39
CA LYS A 99 12.68 -16.27 22.57
C LYS A 99 13.57 -17.18 23.40
N ASP A 100 14.84 -17.35 23.01
CA ASP A 100 15.91 -18.01 23.78
C ASP A 100 16.95 -17.01 24.29
#